data_AF-A0A7V9K310-F1
#
_entry.id   AF-A0A7V9K310-F1
#
_cell.length_a   1.000
_cell.length_b   1.000
_cell.length_c   1.000
_cell.angle_alpha   90.00
_cell.angle_beta   90.00
_cell.angle_gamma   90.00
#
_symmetry.space_group_name_H-M   'P 1'
#
loop_
_entity.id
_entity.type
_entity.pdbx_description
1 polymer ?
#
loop_
_entity_poly.entity_id
_entity_poly.type
_entity_poly.pdbx_seq_one_letter_code
_entity_poly.pdbx_strand_id
1 'polypeptide(L)'
;MRTSSSAVSSASRSAPSLTERSALELARGIRASEFSAREVVDAHIALAQRGQSRINAIVKDRYEEARADADAADARVAAGEEDLPPLLGVPCTVKESIALEGMPQVVGVVARRHVVSTETAPAAQRLIDAGAIPIGVTNTSEMTLWIESENRVYGRTSTPYDPGRMAGGSSGGEGAIVGSGASPIGLGSDIGGSIRIPAFCCGVFGHKPTPGLISLDGMWPNAPEGAARAMLVNGPLCRRAEDLMPTMEVLKDDGVELGDPDEVDLSGLRVLLPEKALLGRVSPDLLAARERAAGALAAAGATLEPVELGHRAAILEPYLAALSDAGVTLAEVLA
;
A
#
# COMPACT_ATOMS: atom_id res chain seq x y z
N MET A 1 48.13 -27.16 2.95
CA MET A 1 47.24 -26.55 1.93
C MET A 1 46.42 -25.49 2.63
N ARG A 2 46.55 -24.23 2.20
CA ARG A 2 45.93 -23.05 2.84
C ARG A 2 44.44 -23.00 2.47
N THR A 3 43.57 -22.85 3.46
CA THR A 3 42.18 -22.43 3.27
C THR A 3 42.14 -20.91 3.41
N SER A 4 42.00 -20.22 2.28
CA SER A 4 41.79 -18.77 2.24
C SER A 4 40.34 -18.45 2.61
N SER A 5 40.14 -17.89 3.81
CA SER A 5 38.92 -17.19 4.18
C SER A 5 38.87 -15.89 3.39
N SER A 6 37.94 -15.76 2.43
CA SER A 6 37.67 -14.48 1.77
C SER A 6 36.72 -13.68 2.64
N ALA A 7 37.26 -12.66 3.31
CA ALA A 7 36.48 -11.62 3.95
C ALA A 7 35.58 -10.94 2.90
N VAL A 8 34.27 -10.93 3.16
CA VAL A 8 33.32 -10.10 2.42
C VAL A 8 33.61 -8.65 2.79
N SER A 9 34.23 -7.94 1.86
CA SER A 9 34.49 -6.51 1.94
C SER A 9 33.17 -5.77 2.14
N SER A 10 33.00 -5.09 3.27
CA SER A 10 31.92 -4.12 3.50
C SER A 10 32.15 -2.92 2.58
N ALA A 11 31.61 -2.98 1.37
CA ALA A 11 31.55 -1.81 0.50
C ALA A 11 30.79 -0.70 1.24
N SER A 12 31.43 0.45 1.39
CA SER A 12 30.81 1.72 1.78
C SER A 12 29.54 1.91 0.95
N ARG A 13 28.36 1.75 1.57
CA ARG A 13 27.10 2.03 0.86
C ARG A 13 27.06 3.51 0.55
N SER A 14 26.99 3.87 -0.73
CA SER A 14 26.69 5.24 -1.16
C SER A 14 25.36 5.69 -0.53
N ALA A 15 25.18 7.00 -0.37
CA ALA A 15 23.91 7.55 0.08
C ALA A 15 22.74 7.01 -0.77
N PRO A 16 21.57 6.72 -0.17
CA PRO A 16 20.42 6.21 -0.90
C PRO A 16 19.96 7.23 -1.96
N SER A 17 19.63 6.71 -3.13
CA SER A 17 19.01 7.49 -4.22
C SER A 17 17.63 8.02 -3.80
N LEU A 18 17.11 9.02 -4.52
CA LEU A 18 15.79 9.62 -4.19
C LEU A 18 14.67 8.57 -4.15
N THR A 19 14.70 7.56 -5.03
CA THR A 19 13.69 6.48 -5.09
C THR A 19 13.86 5.38 -4.04
N GLU A 20 14.92 5.45 -3.21
CA GLU A 20 15.16 4.49 -2.13
C GLU A 20 14.84 5.06 -0.74
N ARG A 21 14.60 6.37 -0.65
CA ARG A 21 14.29 7.07 0.59
C ARG A 21 12.84 6.83 1.04
N SER A 22 12.59 6.98 2.33
CA SER A 22 11.22 7.00 2.88
C SER A 22 10.49 8.28 2.47
N ALA A 23 9.15 8.28 2.52
CA ALA A 23 8.37 9.50 2.31
C ALA A 23 8.76 10.60 3.30
N LEU A 24 9.01 10.23 4.57
CA LEU A 24 9.47 11.18 5.59
C LEU A 24 10.87 11.75 5.32
N GLU A 25 11.80 10.94 4.82
CA GLU A 25 13.12 11.42 4.39
C GLU A 25 13.01 12.38 3.20
N LEU A 26 12.13 12.10 2.24
CA LEU A 26 11.88 12.97 1.10
C LEU A 26 11.27 14.32 1.52
N ALA A 27 10.21 14.30 2.32
CA ALA A 27 9.57 15.53 2.81
C ALA A 27 10.54 16.41 3.62
N ARG A 28 11.37 15.81 4.47
CA ARG A 28 12.40 16.52 5.24
C ARG A 28 13.47 17.12 4.33
N GLY A 29 13.98 16.36 3.36
CA GLY A 29 15.00 16.82 2.43
C GLY A 29 14.51 17.98 1.54
N ILE A 30 13.26 17.92 1.06
CA ILE A 30 12.62 19.00 0.29
C ILE A 30 12.54 20.27 1.14
N ARG A 31 12.03 20.15 2.37
CA ARG A 31 11.91 21.30 3.31
C ARG A 31 13.27 21.91 3.66
N ALA A 32 14.30 21.08 3.77
CA ALA A 32 15.67 21.51 4.02
C ALA A 32 16.40 22.01 2.75
N SER A 33 15.73 22.00 1.58
CA SER A 33 16.31 22.34 0.28
C SER A 33 17.56 21.50 -0.07
N GLU A 34 17.61 20.24 0.40
CA GLU A 34 18.67 19.28 0.03
C GLU A 34 18.51 18.78 -1.42
N PHE A 35 17.27 18.72 -1.88
CA PHE A 35 16.82 18.44 -3.24
C PHE A 35 15.44 19.05 -3.41
N SER A 36 15.02 19.32 -4.64
CA SER A 36 13.72 19.90 -4.92
C SER A 36 12.62 18.82 -5.03
N ALA A 37 11.37 19.19 -4.76
CA ALA A 37 10.20 18.34 -5.02
C ALA A 37 10.15 17.93 -6.49
N ARG A 38 10.49 18.85 -7.41
CA ARG A 38 10.58 18.54 -8.84
C ARG A 38 11.59 17.42 -9.14
N GLU A 39 12.78 17.48 -8.56
CA GLU A 39 13.80 16.42 -8.71
C GLU A 39 13.30 15.07 -8.17
N VAL A 40 12.62 15.08 -7.02
CA VAL A 40 12.04 13.87 -6.41
C VAL A 40 10.95 13.28 -7.30
N VAL A 41 9.98 14.08 -7.73
CA VAL A 41 8.87 13.63 -8.58
C VAL A 41 9.40 13.11 -9.91
N ASP A 42 10.33 13.81 -10.57
CA ASP A 42 10.92 13.34 -11.83
C ASP A 42 11.67 12.03 -11.68
N ALA A 43 12.38 11.81 -10.57
CA ALA A 43 13.07 10.54 -10.30
C ALA A 43 12.10 9.36 -10.19
N HIS A 44 10.97 9.56 -9.51
CA HIS A 44 9.93 8.54 -9.33
C HIS A 44 9.15 8.28 -10.62
N ILE A 45 8.77 9.34 -11.36
CA ILE A 45 8.14 9.22 -12.69
C ILE A 45 9.06 8.46 -13.66
N ALA A 46 10.35 8.76 -13.68
CA ALA A 46 11.29 8.07 -14.54
C ALA A 46 11.37 6.58 -14.22
N LEU A 47 11.28 6.19 -12.94
CA LEU A 47 11.23 4.78 -12.54
C LEU A 47 9.89 4.12 -12.91
N ALA A 48 8.77 4.82 -12.72
CA ALA A 48 7.46 4.37 -13.14
C ALA A 48 7.42 4.09 -14.65
N GLN A 49 7.88 5.03 -15.48
CA GLN A 49 7.94 4.91 -16.93
C GLN A 49 8.82 3.74 -17.39
N ARG A 50 10.00 3.57 -16.77
CA ARG A 50 10.90 2.44 -17.08
C ARG A 50 10.28 1.09 -16.72
N GLY A 51 9.51 1.03 -15.64
CA GLY A 51 8.87 -0.19 -15.15
C GLY A 51 7.55 -0.55 -15.82
N GLN A 52 6.83 0.45 -16.36
CA GLN A 52 5.41 0.32 -16.74
C GLN A 52 5.14 -0.84 -17.70
N SER A 53 5.95 -1.03 -18.74
CA SER A 53 5.75 -2.13 -19.71
C SER A 53 5.96 -3.52 -19.12
N ARG A 54 6.65 -3.63 -17.97
CA ARG A 54 6.93 -4.89 -17.28
C ARG A 54 5.94 -5.20 -16.18
N ILE A 55 5.50 -4.20 -15.42
CA ILE A 55 4.64 -4.39 -14.24
C ILE A 55 3.20 -3.95 -14.45
N ASN A 56 2.93 -3.05 -15.41
CA ASN A 56 1.60 -2.52 -15.72
C ASN A 56 0.83 -2.01 -14.49
N ALA A 57 1.47 -1.16 -13.70
CA ALA A 57 0.97 -0.74 -12.40
C ALA A 57 0.08 0.52 -12.46
N ILE A 58 0.45 1.53 -13.26
CA ILE A 58 -0.33 2.77 -13.43
C ILE A 58 -1.26 2.62 -14.64
N VAL A 59 -2.57 2.83 -14.48
CA VAL A 59 -3.53 2.75 -15.60
C VAL A 59 -3.74 4.10 -16.27
N LYS A 60 -3.53 5.18 -15.52
CA LYS A 60 -3.52 6.56 -16.01
C LYS A 60 -2.56 7.38 -15.17
N ASP A 61 -1.58 7.96 -15.82
CA ASP A 61 -0.65 8.92 -15.22
C ASP A 61 -1.24 10.34 -15.22
N ARG A 62 -0.63 11.18 -14.37
CA ARG A 62 -0.85 12.62 -14.26
C ARG A 62 0.50 13.32 -14.07
N TYR A 63 1.47 12.93 -14.89
CA TYR A 63 2.88 13.29 -14.71
C TYR A 63 3.16 14.77 -14.93
N GLU A 64 2.47 15.41 -15.88
CA GLU A 64 2.65 16.85 -16.12
C GLU A 64 2.03 17.68 -15.00
N GLU A 65 0.84 17.28 -14.53
CA GLU A 65 0.20 17.88 -13.36
C GLU A 65 1.06 17.68 -12.11
N ALA A 66 1.58 16.47 -11.88
CA ALA A 66 2.47 16.18 -10.75
C ALA A 66 3.75 17.03 -10.75
N ARG A 67 4.30 17.34 -11.93
CA ARG A 67 5.44 18.26 -12.05
C ARG A 67 5.07 19.69 -11.71
N ALA A 68 3.90 20.16 -12.14
CA ALA A 68 3.40 21.48 -11.79
C ALA A 68 3.13 21.59 -10.28
N ASP A 69 2.56 20.55 -9.68
CA ASP A 69 2.36 20.45 -8.23
C ASP A 69 3.70 20.48 -7.48
N ALA A 70 4.73 19.84 -8.04
CA ALA A 70 6.08 19.82 -7.47
C ALA A 70 6.76 21.19 -7.56
N ASP A 71 6.63 21.88 -8.70
CA ASP A 71 7.13 23.25 -8.87
C ASP A 71 6.44 24.22 -7.90
N ALA A 72 5.15 24.02 -7.63
CA ALA A 72 4.40 24.79 -6.64
C ALA A 72 4.90 24.50 -5.21
N ALA A 73 5.17 23.23 -4.86
CA ALA A 73 5.76 22.88 -3.58
C ALA A 73 7.14 23.52 -3.37
N ASP A 74 8.00 23.50 -4.41
CA ASP A 74 9.31 24.15 -4.39
C ASP A 74 9.21 25.67 -4.21
N ALA A 75 8.22 26.32 -4.84
CA ALA A 75 7.98 27.74 -4.68
C ALA A 75 7.60 28.12 -3.24
N ARG A 76 6.80 27.29 -2.55
CA ARG A 76 6.44 27.48 -1.14
C ARG A 76 7.65 27.37 -0.21
N VAL A 77 8.54 26.40 -0.46
CA VAL A 77 9.81 26.26 0.27
C VAL A 77 10.70 27.50 0.04
N ALA A 78 10.86 27.94 -1.20
CA ALA A 78 11.67 29.09 -1.55
C ALA A 78 11.13 30.42 -0.97
N ALA A 79 9.81 30.52 -0.79
CA ALA A 79 9.17 31.65 -0.13
C ALA A 79 9.39 31.67 1.39
N GLY A 80 9.91 30.59 1.98
CA GLY A 80 10.14 30.48 3.41
C GLY A 80 8.84 30.35 4.21
N GLU A 81 7.80 29.73 3.64
CA GLU A 81 6.56 29.45 4.37
C GLU A 81 6.84 28.59 5.62
N GLU A 82 6.30 29.00 6.76
CA GLU A 82 6.50 28.27 8.03
C GLU A 82 5.53 27.07 8.17
N ASP A 83 4.32 27.19 7.62
CA ASP A 83 3.25 26.18 7.70
C ASP A 83 3.22 25.27 6.46
N LEU A 84 4.29 24.50 6.30
CA LEU A 84 4.43 23.53 5.21
C LEU A 84 3.89 22.16 5.65
N PRO A 85 3.01 21.53 4.85
CA PRO A 85 2.33 20.30 5.22
C PRO A 85 3.29 19.09 5.32
N PRO A 86 2.93 18.02 6.05
CA PRO A 86 3.89 17.00 6.49
C PRO A 86 4.50 16.15 5.36
N LEU A 87 3.81 16.01 4.23
CA LEU A 87 4.25 15.23 3.06
C LEU A 87 4.54 16.13 1.84
N LEU A 88 4.82 17.42 2.06
CA LEU A 88 5.09 18.38 0.99
C LEU A 88 6.05 17.82 -0.08
N GLY A 89 5.56 17.77 -1.32
CA GLY A 89 6.35 17.41 -2.50
C GLY A 89 6.64 15.92 -2.65
N VAL A 90 6.11 15.06 -1.77
CA VAL A 90 6.32 13.61 -1.82
C VAL A 90 5.39 12.98 -2.86
N PRO A 91 5.91 12.24 -3.87
CA PRO A 91 5.06 11.55 -4.82
C PRO A 91 4.26 10.43 -4.15
N CYS A 92 3.03 10.21 -4.60
CA CYS A 92 2.21 9.08 -4.14
C CYS A 92 1.37 8.49 -5.28
N THR A 93 0.67 7.39 -5.00
CA THR A 93 -0.30 6.78 -5.92
C THR A 93 -1.61 6.48 -5.22
N VAL A 94 -2.70 6.42 -6.01
CA VAL A 94 -4.04 6.11 -5.52
C VAL A 94 -4.62 4.96 -6.34
N LYS A 95 -5.13 3.93 -5.68
CA LYS A 95 -5.82 2.83 -6.36
C LYS A 95 -7.03 3.38 -7.12
N GLU A 96 -7.20 2.99 -8.39
CA GLU A 96 -8.27 3.50 -9.27
C GLU A 96 -9.69 3.36 -8.69
N SER A 97 -9.94 2.40 -7.80
CA SER A 97 -11.23 2.27 -7.11
C SER A 97 -11.57 3.45 -6.20
N ILE A 98 -10.60 4.27 -5.82
CA ILE A 98 -10.73 5.44 -4.95
C ILE A 98 -10.69 6.67 -5.85
N ALA A 99 -11.78 7.45 -5.88
CA ALA A 99 -11.92 8.56 -6.81
C ALA A 99 -10.80 9.60 -6.65
N LEU A 100 -10.25 10.03 -7.78
CA LEU A 100 -9.33 11.14 -7.91
C LEU A 100 -9.81 11.97 -9.10
N GLU A 101 -10.10 13.25 -8.88
CA GLU A 101 -10.74 14.10 -9.90
C GLU A 101 -9.97 14.08 -11.23
N GLY A 102 -10.72 13.94 -12.34
CA GLY A 102 -10.16 13.89 -13.69
C GLY A 102 -9.51 12.54 -14.07
N MET A 103 -9.40 11.59 -13.14
CA MET A 103 -8.82 10.27 -13.36
C MET A 103 -9.91 9.21 -13.58
N PRO A 104 -9.61 8.09 -14.26
CA PRO A 104 -10.57 7.01 -14.46
C PRO A 104 -10.96 6.34 -13.13
N GLN A 105 -12.21 5.86 -13.06
CA GLN A 105 -12.73 4.96 -12.01
C GLN A 105 -13.54 3.83 -12.65
N VAL A 106 -12.86 3.08 -13.51
CA VAL A 106 -13.37 1.98 -14.32
C VAL A 106 -13.37 0.66 -13.55
N VAL A 107 -12.35 0.45 -12.72
CA VAL A 107 -12.07 -0.77 -11.94
C VAL A 107 -12.22 -2.06 -12.75
N GLY A 108 -11.67 -2.01 -13.96
CA GLY A 108 -11.61 -3.16 -14.86
C GLY A 108 -12.93 -3.55 -15.55
N VAL A 109 -14.02 -2.81 -15.34
CA VAL A 109 -15.32 -3.11 -15.95
C VAL A 109 -15.43 -2.49 -17.34
N VAL A 110 -15.49 -3.32 -18.38
CA VAL A 110 -15.49 -2.87 -19.79
C VAL A 110 -16.62 -1.88 -20.11
N ALA A 111 -17.81 -2.07 -19.51
CA ALA A 111 -18.95 -1.15 -19.70
C ALA A 111 -18.69 0.25 -19.11
N ARG A 112 -17.77 0.39 -18.17
CA ARG A 112 -17.41 1.64 -17.49
C ARG A 112 -16.13 2.29 -18.03
N ARG A 113 -15.51 1.78 -19.09
CA ARG A 113 -14.20 2.24 -19.61
C ARG A 113 -14.07 3.74 -19.96
N HIS A 114 -15.18 4.48 -19.93
CA HIS A 114 -15.23 5.92 -20.17
C HIS A 114 -15.64 6.73 -18.93
N VAL A 115 -15.75 6.08 -17.76
CA VAL A 115 -16.06 6.73 -16.49
C VAL A 115 -14.81 7.43 -15.97
N VAL A 116 -14.98 8.72 -15.68
CA VAL A 116 -13.97 9.60 -15.10
C VAL A 116 -14.57 10.18 -13.82
N SER A 117 -13.79 10.20 -12.75
CA SER A 117 -14.20 10.80 -11.48
C SER A 117 -14.32 12.31 -11.61
N THR A 118 -15.44 12.85 -11.12
CA THR A 118 -15.72 14.30 -11.09
C THR A 118 -15.35 14.94 -9.75
N GLU A 119 -14.87 14.14 -8.80
CA GLU A 119 -14.50 14.55 -7.46
C GLU A 119 -13.34 13.69 -6.97
N THR A 120 -12.63 14.19 -5.96
CA THR A 120 -11.60 13.45 -5.24
C THR A 120 -12.18 12.88 -3.95
N ALA A 121 -11.97 11.59 -3.71
CA ALA A 121 -12.40 10.93 -2.48
C ALA A 121 -11.72 11.57 -1.25
N PRO A 122 -12.42 11.71 -0.11
CA PRO A 122 -11.84 12.36 1.08
C PRO A 122 -10.49 11.78 1.52
N ALA A 123 -10.31 10.45 1.46
CA ALA A 123 -9.03 9.81 1.78
C ALA A 123 -7.90 10.22 0.83
N ALA A 124 -8.17 10.37 -0.47
CA ALA A 124 -7.19 10.85 -1.44
C ALA A 124 -6.94 12.36 -1.28
N GLN A 125 -7.99 13.14 -0.97
CA GLN A 125 -7.87 14.57 -0.73
C GLN A 125 -6.98 14.87 0.47
N ARG A 126 -7.08 14.10 1.56
CA ARG A 126 -6.20 14.26 2.73
C ARG A 126 -4.72 14.07 2.42
N LEU A 127 -4.37 13.15 1.50
CA LEU A 127 -2.99 13.02 1.03
C LEU A 127 -2.53 14.28 0.29
N ILE A 128 -3.39 14.83 -0.58
CA ILE A 128 -3.10 16.06 -1.34
C ILE A 128 -2.96 17.26 -0.39
N ASP A 129 -3.86 17.38 0.59
CA ASP A 129 -3.82 18.45 1.59
C ASP A 129 -2.59 18.36 2.50
N ALA A 130 -2.12 17.13 2.77
CA ALA A 130 -0.84 16.86 3.42
C ALA A 130 0.38 17.18 2.52
N GLY A 131 0.17 17.64 1.30
CA GLY A 131 1.20 18.06 0.36
C GLY A 131 1.79 16.95 -0.49
N ALA A 132 1.25 15.73 -0.40
CA ALA A 132 1.65 14.64 -1.28
C ALA A 132 1.14 14.89 -2.70
N ILE A 133 1.88 14.41 -3.70
CA ILE A 133 1.63 14.67 -5.12
C ILE A 133 1.29 13.33 -5.79
N PRO A 134 0.01 13.03 -6.06
CA PRO A 134 -0.29 11.78 -6.73
C PRO A 134 0.19 11.83 -8.18
N ILE A 135 0.96 10.81 -8.60
CA ILE A 135 1.54 10.75 -9.96
C ILE A 135 0.68 9.97 -10.95
N GLY A 136 -0.36 9.28 -10.46
CA GLY A 136 -1.24 8.44 -11.26
C GLY A 136 -2.22 7.64 -10.41
N VAL A 137 -3.18 7.01 -11.09
CA VAL A 137 -4.02 5.97 -10.49
C VAL A 137 -3.56 4.58 -10.91
N THR A 138 -3.62 3.63 -9.98
CA THR A 138 -3.07 2.29 -10.18
C THR A 138 -4.12 1.24 -10.51
N ASN A 139 -3.68 0.20 -11.20
CA ASN A 139 -4.52 -0.90 -11.65
C ASN A 139 -5.09 -1.71 -10.48
N THR A 140 -6.28 -2.27 -10.70
CA THR A 140 -7.00 -3.12 -9.75
C THR A 140 -7.54 -4.36 -10.44
N SER A 141 -7.92 -5.37 -9.66
CA SER A 141 -8.76 -6.46 -10.18
C SER A 141 -10.11 -5.93 -10.67
N GLU A 142 -10.73 -6.61 -11.63
CA GLU A 142 -12.10 -6.30 -12.04
C GLU A 142 -13.03 -6.28 -10.81
N MET A 143 -13.80 -5.20 -10.66
CA MET A 143 -14.69 -4.95 -9.51
C MET A 143 -13.97 -4.94 -8.15
N THR A 144 -12.65 -4.91 -8.09
CA THR A 144 -11.84 -5.10 -6.87
C THR A 144 -12.00 -6.48 -6.20
N LEU A 145 -12.59 -7.45 -6.90
CA LEU A 145 -13.03 -8.75 -6.37
C LEU A 145 -12.14 -9.92 -6.81
N TRP A 146 -10.82 -9.77 -6.75
CA TRP A 146 -9.91 -10.89 -6.97
C TRP A 146 -8.57 -10.68 -6.27
N ILE A 147 -7.87 -11.79 -6.00
CA ILE A 147 -6.54 -11.78 -5.37
C ILE A 147 -5.41 -11.48 -6.36
N GLU A 148 -5.70 -11.32 -7.65
CA GLU A 148 -4.76 -10.92 -8.69
C GLU A 148 -5.34 -9.71 -9.44
N SER A 149 -4.54 -8.64 -9.56
CA SER A 149 -4.92 -7.44 -10.30
C SER A 149 -4.81 -7.65 -11.80
N GLU A 150 -5.83 -8.29 -12.36
CA GLU A 150 -6.04 -8.49 -13.79
C GLU A 150 -7.48 -8.09 -14.14
N ASN A 151 -7.64 -7.44 -15.28
CA ASN A 151 -8.95 -7.11 -15.84
C ASN A 151 -8.86 -6.91 -17.36
N ARG A 152 -10.03 -6.88 -18.02
CA ARG A 152 -10.12 -6.79 -19.48
C ARG A 152 -9.85 -5.39 -20.05
N VAL A 153 -9.79 -4.35 -19.23
CA VAL A 153 -9.58 -2.97 -19.68
C VAL A 153 -8.09 -2.64 -19.73
N TYR A 154 -7.37 -2.95 -18.66
CA TYR A 154 -5.97 -2.58 -18.46
C TYR A 154 -5.01 -3.78 -18.53
N GLY A 155 -5.52 -5.02 -18.51
CA GLY A 155 -4.71 -6.22 -18.45
C GLY A 155 -4.18 -6.50 -17.04
N ARG A 156 -3.15 -7.35 -16.97
CA ARG A 156 -2.58 -7.87 -15.73
C ARG A 156 -1.46 -6.98 -15.18
N THR A 157 -1.46 -6.78 -13.86
CA THR A 157 -0.34 -6.21 -13.10
C THR A 157 0.59 -7.33 -12.62
N SER A 158 1.90 -7.14 -12.76
CA SER A 158 2.90 -8.13 -12.33
C SER A 158 3.80 -7.58 -11.23
N THR A 159 4.33 -8.45 -10.36
CA THR A 159 5.24 -8.04 -9.28
C THR A 159 6.56 -7.49 -9.84
N PRO A 160 7.17 -6.46 -9.23
CA PRO A 160 8.43 -5.87 -9.70
C PRO A 160 9.63 -6.82 -9.59
N TYR A 161 9.54 -7.89 -8.79
CA TYR A 161 10.61 -8.89 -8.67
C TYR A 161 10.68 -9.85 -9.87
N ASP A 162 9.52 -10.23 -10.41
CA ASP A 162 9.38 -11.25 -11.45
C ASP A 162 8.07 -11.00 -12.23
N PRO A 163 8.14 -10.48 -13.48
CA PRO A 163 6.97 -10.23 -14.31
C PRO A 163 6.12 -11.48 -14.61
N GLY A 164 6.68 -12.68 -14.42
CA GLY A 164 5.92 -13.94 -14.55
C GLY A 164 4.94 -14.17 -13.40
N ARG A 165 5.07 -13.46 -12.27
CA ARG A 165 4.28 -13.69 -11.05
C ARG A 165 3.27 -12.58 -10.78
N MET A 166 2.21 -12.96 -10.07
CA MET A 166 1.15 -12.03 -9.66
C MET A 166 1.70 -10.93 -8.75
N ALA A 167 1.20 -9.71 -8.91
CA ALA A 167 1.41 -8.60 -7.98
C ALA A 167 0.56 -8.71 -6.69
N GLY A 168 -0.36 -9.69 -6.63
CA GLY A 168 -1.44 -9.69 -5.65
C GLY A 168 -2.62 -8.85 -6.12
N GLY A 169 -3.64 -8.76 -5.28
CA GLY A 169 -4.88 -8.08 -5.60
C GLY A 169 -5.80 -7.95 -4.38
N SER A 170 -6.77 -7.05 -4.42
CA SER A 170 -7.09 -6.23 -5.59
C SER A 170 -6.27 -4.96 -5.78
N SER A 171 -5.45 -4.54 -4.80
CA SER A 171 -4.57 -3.36 -4.91
C SER A 171 -3.18 -3.71 -5.47
N GLY A 172 -3.11 -4.61 -6.45
CA GLY A 172 -1.86 -5.08 -7.04
C GLY A 172 -1.07 -3.99 -7.74
N GLY A 173 -1.75 -3.00 -8.35
CA GLY A 173 -1.11 -1.81 -8.92
C GLY A 173 -0.33 -1.01 -7.86
N GLU A 174 -0.96 -0.72 -6.72
CA GLU A 174 -0.29 -0.08 -5.57
C GLU A 174 0.90 -0.92 -5.06
N GLY A 175 0.69 -2.22 -4.86
CA GLY A 175 1.76 -3.12 -4.43
C GLY A 175 2.97 -3.08 -5.38
N ALA A 176 2.71 -3.14 -6.70
CA ALA A 176 3.75 -3.19 -7.71
C ALA A 176 4.49 -1.86 -7.87
N ILE A 177 3.77 -0.71 -7.90
CA ILE A 177 4.40 0.60 -8.06
C ILE A 177 5.24 0.95 -6.83
N VAL A 178 4.73 0.69 -5.62
CA VAL A 178 5.46 0.93 -4.37
C VAL A 178 6.64 -0.04 -4.26
N GLY A 179 6.44 -1.32 -4.58
CA GLY A 179 7.49 -2.34 -4.53
C GLY A 179 8.62 -2.10 -5.51
N SER A 180 8.33 -1.44 -6.64
CA SER A 180 9.34 -1.02 -7.61
C SER A 180 10.19 0.17 -7.16
N GLY A 181 9.74 0.90 -6.13
CA GLY A 181 10.34 2.18 -5.69
C GLY A 181 9.86 3.39 -6.51
N ALA A 182 8.96 3.20 -7.46
CA ALA A 182 8.41 4.30 -8.27
C ALA A 182 7.35 5.14 -7.53
N SER A 183 6.92 4.69 -6.35
CA SER A 183 6.16 5.49 -5.39
C SER A 183 6.60 5.12 -3.96
N PRO A 184 6.90 6.07 -3.06
CA PRO A 184 7.24 5.76 -1.68
C PRO A 184 6.02 5.33 -0.86
N ILE A 185 4.84 5.87 -1.17
CA ILE A 185 3.57 5.59 -0.50
C ILE A 185 2.41 5.51 -1.49
N GLY A 186 1.35 4.79 -1.11
CA GLY A 186 0.20 4.52 -1.94
C GLY A 186 -1.07 4.33 -1.11
N LEU A 187 -2.22 4.62 -1.71
CA LEU A 187 -3.54 4.46 -1.08
C LEU A 187 -4.30 3.29 -1.73
N GLY A 188 -4.53 2.24 -0.96
CA GLY A 188 -5.27 1.05 -1.39
C GLY A 188 -6.54 0.80 -0.58
N SER A 189 -7.19 -0.32 -0.87
CA SER A 189 -8.38 -0.79 -0.14
C SER A 189 -8.31 -2.29 0.13
N ASP A 190 -8.91 -2.73 1.24
CA ASP A 190 -8.86 -4.11 1.73
C ASP A 190 -10.19 -4.50 2.39
N ILE A 191 -10.81 -5.55 1.85
CA ILE A 191 -11.94 -6.27 2.47
C ILE A 191 -11.52 -7.68 2.93
N GLY A 192 -10.72 -8.35 2.10
CA GLY A 192 -10.33 -9.76 2.26
C GLY A 192 -8.83 -10.02 2.11
N GLY A 193 -8.00 -8.98 2.16
CA GLY A 193 -6.56 -9.04 1.91
C GLY A 193 -6.07 -8.08 0.83
N SER A 194 -6.93 -7.25 0.25
CA SER A 194 -6.57 -6.46 -0.93
C SER A 194 -5.49 -5.39 -0.73
N ILE A 195 -5.04 -5.09 0.50
CA ILE A 195 -3.81 -4.35 0.79
C ILE A 195 -2.68 -5.32 1.15
N ARG A 196 -2.98 -6.28 2.04
CA ARG A 196 -1.99 -7.20 2.62
C ARG A 196 -1.41 -8.21 1.63
N ILE A 197 -2.20 -8.70 0.69
CA ILE A 197 -1.78 -9.65 -0.36
C ILE A 197 -0.84 -8.95 -1.36
N PRO A 198 -1.17 -7.77 -1.94
CA PRO A 198 -0.20 -7.03 -2.73
C PRO A 198 1.08 -6.67 -1.97
N ALA A 199 0.95 -6.26 -0.71
CA ALA A 199 2.11 -5.95 0.12
C ALA A 199 3.05 -7.16 0.29
N PHE A 200 2.48 -8.33 0.54
CA PHE A 200 3.20 -9.59 0.59
C PHE A 200 3.87 -9.97 -0.75
N CYS A 201 3.13 -9.91 -1.86
CA CYS A 201 3.62 -10.29 -3.18
C CYS A 201 4.68 -9.32 -3.75
N CYS A 202 4.63 -8.05 -3.36
CA CYS A 202 5.51 -7.00 -3.86
C CYS A 202 6.54 -6.52 -2.82
N GLY A 203 6.60 -7.16 -1.65
CA GLY A 203 7.64 -6.94 -0.64
C GLY A 203 7.65 -5.49 -0.13
N VAL A 204 6.46 -4.99 0.20
CA VAL A 204 6.23 -3.67 0.79
C VAL A 204 5.43 -3.80 2.08
N PHE A 205 5.31 -2.70 2.81
CA PHE A 205 4.48 -2.64 4.01
C PHE A 205 3.07 -2.23 3.60
N GLY A 206 2.05 -2.91 4.14
CA GLY A 206 0.65 -2.57 3.87
C GLY A 206 -0.19 -2.76 5.11
N HIS A 207 -0.96 -1.74 5.47
CA HIS A 207 -1.77 -1.75 6.70
C HIS A 207 -3.25 -1.79 6.36
N LYS A 208 -3.96 -2.79 6.90
CA LYS A 208 -5.42 -2.84 6.92
C LYS A 208 -5.88 -2.29 8.28
N PRO A 209 -6.31 -1.03 8.38
CA PRO A 209 -6.70 -0.47 9.66
C PRO A 209 -7.97 -1.08 10.23
N THR A 210 -8.27 -0.66 11.46
CA THR A 210 -9.57 -0.84 12.09
C THR A 210 -10.65 -0.21 11.20
N PRO A 211 -11.79 -0.89 10.99
CA PRO A 211 -12.91 -0.32 10.24
C PRO A 211 -13.39 1.02 10.82
N GLY A 212 -13.73 1.96 9.95
CA GLY A 212 -14.25 3.28 10.33
C GLY A 212 -13.20 4.35 10.65
N LEU A 213 -11.89 4.05 10.55
CA LEU A 213 -10.85 5.07 10.76
C LEU A 213 -10.62 5.97 9.54
N ILE A 214 -10.89 5.49 8.34
CA ILE A 214 -10.68 6.22 7.08
C ILE A 214 -11.97 6.11 6.25
N SER A 215 -12.49 7.25 5.78
CA SER A 215 -13.69 7.30 4.96
C SER A 215 -13.58 6.42 3.71
N LEU A 216 -14.71 5.80 3.33
CA LEU A 216 -14.86 5.06 2.07
C LEU A 216 -15.62 5.86 1.01
N ASP A 217 -15.94 7.12 1.28
CA ASP A 217 -16.64 7.98 0.33
C ASP A 217 -15.78 8.19 -0.92
N GLY A 218 -16.42 8.26 -2.09
CA GLY A 218 -15.72 8.31 -3.38
C GLY A 218 -15.13 6.96 -3.83
N MET A 219 -15.36 5.85 -3.13
CA MET A 219 -14.97 4.52 -3.61
C MET A 219 -16.01 3.86 -4.50
N TRP A 220 -15.53 3.12 -5.52
CA TRP A 220 -16.36 2.23 -6.31
C TRP A 220 -15.63 0.94 -6.73
N PRO A 221 -16.25 -0.26 -6.59
CA PRO A 221 -17.50 -0.49 -5.87
C PRO A 221 -17.31 -0.26 -4.36
N ASN A 222 -18.40 0.11 -3.69
CA ASN A 222 -18.45 0.13 -2.23
C ASN A 222 -19.13 -1.17 -1.74
N ALA A 223 -18.78 -1.59 -0.52
CA ALA A 223 -19.43 -2.73 0.10
C ALA A 223 -20.89 -2.37 0.49
N PRO A 224 -21.85 -3.29 0.31
CA PRO A 224 -23.21 -3.07 0.80
C PRO A 224 -23.21 -2.95 2.33
N GLU A 225 -24.23 -2.30 2.86
CA GLU A 225 -24.45 -2.15 4.30
C GLU A 225 -24.41 -3.50 5.04
N GLY A 226 -24.06 -3.45 6.33
CA GLY A 226 -23.97 -4.63 7.17
C GLY A 226 -22.54 -5.17 7.27
N ALA A 227 -22.40 -6.51 7.29
CA ALA A 227 -21.13 -7.16 7.62
C ALA A 227 -20.01 -6.83 6.62
N ALA A 228 -20.30 -6.79 5.31
CA ALA A 228 -19.31 -6.44 4.29
C ALA A 228 -18.77 -5.01 4.48
N ARG A 229 -19.63 -4.05 4.82
CA ARG A 229 -19.23 -2.65 5.09
C ARG A 229 -18.30 -2.53 6.29
N ALA A 230 -18.49 -3.38 7.31
CA ALA A 230 -17.61 -3.44 8.47
C ALA A 230 -16.25 -4.11 8.18
N MET A 231 -16.07 -4.71 7.00
CA MET A 231 -14.81 -5.35 6.61
C MET A 231 -13.97 -4.50 5.66
N LEU A 232 -14.61 -3.77 4.75
CA LEU A 232 -13.95 -2.93 3.77
C LEU A 232 -13.33 -1.70 4.44
N VAL A 233 -12.04 -1.48 4.18
CA VAL A 233 -11.30 -0.29 4.64
C VAL A 233 -10.42 0.27 3.53
N ASN A 234 -10.14 1.57 3.59
CA ASN A 234 -8.98 2.16 2.93
C ASN A 234 -7.74 2.04 3.83
N GLY A 235 -6.55 2.06 3.24
CA GLY A 235 -5.31 2.01 4.01
C GLY A 235 -4.05 2.15 3.16
N PRO A 236 -2.91 2.43 3.80
CA PRO A 236 -1.68 2.74 3.10
C PRO A 236 -0.91 1.49 2.68
N LEU A 237 -0.19 1.63 1.57
CA LEU A 237 0.96 0.81 1.21
C LEU A 237 2.21 1.70 1.21
N CYS A 238 3.28 1.27 1.85
CA CYS A 238 4.49 2.07 2.03
C CYS A 238 5.74 1.25 1.70
N ARG A 239 6.74 1.89 1.10
CA ARG A 239 8.02 1.24 0.79
C ARG A 239 8.83 0.97 2.06
N ARG A 240 8.72 1.85 3.06
CA ARG A 240 9.39 1.76 4.36
C ARG A 240 8.36 1.63 5.48
N ALA A 241 8.69 0.88 6.52
CA ALA A 241 7.79 0.66 7.65
C ALA A 241 7.50 1.95 8.42
N GLU A 242 8.50 2.82 8.55
CA GLU A 242 8.41 4.11 9.24
C GLU A 242 7.40 5.08 8.59
N ASP A 243 7.04 4.87 7.32
CA ASP A 243 6.04 5.70 6.64
C ASP A 243 4.60 5.27 6.95
N LEU A 244 4.37 4.07 7.53
CA LEU A 244 3.01 3.55 7.77
C LEU A 244 2.21 4.44 8.72
N MET A 245 2.76 4.73 9.91
CA MET A 245 2.04 5.48 10.93
C MET A 245 1.80 6.95 10.53
N PRO A 246 2.79 7.69 10.01
CA PRO A 246 2.56 9.04 9.49
C PRO A 246 1.52 9.07 8.36
N THR A 247 1.53 8.08 7.46
CA THR A 247 0.54 8.01 6.38
C THR A 247 -0.85 7.71 6.95
N MET A 248 -0.95 6.87 7.99
CA MET A 248 -2.21 6.65 8.71
C MET A 248 -2.73 7.92 9.39
N GLU A 249 -1.87 8.71 10.02
CA GLU A 249 -2.24 10.01 10.62
C GLU A 249 -2.79 10.99 9.58
N VAL A 250 -2.24 10.99 8.37
CA VAL A 250 -2.76 11.80 7.26
C VAL A 250 -4.13 11.28 6.78
N LEU A 251 -4.30 9.96 6.68
CA LEU A 251 -5.48 9.37 6.06
C LEU A 251 -6.71 9.32 6.97
N LYS A 252 -6.53 9.30 8.29
CA LYS A 252 -7.63 9.15 9.25
C LYS A 252 -8.69 10.24 9.10
N ASP A 253 -9.93 9.92 9.46
CA ASP A 253 -11.00 10.91 9.53
C ASP A 253 -10.81 11.85 10.73
N ASP A 254 -11.39 13.06 10.64
CA ASP A 254 -11.25 14.08 11.67
C ASP A 254 -11.83 13.61 13.01
N GLY A 255 -11.14 13.92 14.11
CA GLY A 255 -11.54 13.50 15.46
C GLY A 255 -11.20 12.05 15.80
N VAL A 256 -10.57 11.30 14.89
CA VAL A 256 -9.96 10.00 15.19
C VAL A 256 -8.59 10.25 15.83
N GLU A 257 -8.37 9.69 17.02
CA GLU A 257 -7.06 9.67 17.67
C GLU A 257 -6.43 8.29 17.48
N LEU A 258 -5.19 8.25 16.98
CA LEU A 258 -4.41 7.02 16.94
C LEU A 258 -3.37 7.07 18.07
N GLY A 259 -2.96 5.90 18.54
CA GLY A 259 -1.86 5.81 19.51
C GLY A 259 -0.50 5.99 18.84
N ASP A 260 0.50 6.36 19.63
CA ASP A 260 1.90 6.40 19.18
C ASP A 260 2.53 4.99 19.28
N PRO A 261 3.00 4.39 18.17
CA PRO A 261 3.71 3.12 18.21
C PRO A 261 4.96 3.12 19.10
N ASP A 262 5.61 4.25 19.30
CA ASP A 262 6.81 4.36 20.14
C ASP A 262 6.49 4.25 21.64
N GLU A 263 5.22 4.44 22.03
CA GLU A 263 4.74 4.24 23.41
C GLU A 263 4.39 2.77 23.70
N VAL A 264 4.38 1.90 22.69
CA VAL A 264 4.04 0.48 22.87
C VAL A 264 5.21 -0.28 23.48
N ASP A 265 5.09 -0.58 24.77
CA ASP A 265 6.03 -1.50 25.42
C ASP A 265 5.78 -2.95 24.96
N LEU A 266 6.79 -3.51 24.29
CA LEU A 266 6.77 -4.91 23.86
C LEU A 266 7.07 -5.87 25.01
N SER A 267 7.58 -5.38 26.15
CA SER A 267 7.89 -6.21 27.31
C SER A 267 6.63 -6.85 27.90
N GLY A 268 6.60 -8.19 27.93
CA GLY A 268 5.44 -8.94 28.40
C GLY A 268 4.22 -8.92 27.47
N LEU A 269 4.30 -8.30 26.29
CA LEU A 269 3.25 -8.37 25.28
C LEU A 269 3.09 -9.83 24.82
N ARG A 270 1.86 -10.36 24.85
CA ARG A 270 1.58 -11.72 24.37
C ARG A 270 1.36 -11.72 22.87
N VAL A 271 2.23 -12.42 22.14
CA VAL A 271 2.11 -12.63 20.69
C VAL A 271 1.65 -14.06 20.44
N LEU A 272 0.41 -14.19 20.00
CA LEU A 272 -0.19 -15.48 19.68
C LEU A 272 0.29 -15.95 18.30
N LEU A 273 0.82 -17.17 18.23
CA LEU A 273 1.32 -17.78 17.00
C LEU A 273 0.43 -18.98 16.62
N PRO A 274 -0.44 -18.85 15.60
CA PRO A 274 -1.24 -19.96 15.13
C PRO A 274 -0.35 -21.10 14.60
N GLU A 275 -0.50 -22.30 15.16
CA GLU A 275 0.39 -23.43 14.83
C GLU A 275 0.20 -23.95 13.41
N LYS A 276 -0.99 -23.78 12.84
CA LYS A 276 -1.29 -24.19 11.45
C LYS A 276 -1.98 -23.04 10.71
N ALA A 277 -1.91 -23.06 9.39
CA ALA A 277 -2.66 -22.11 8.58
C ALA A 277 -4.16 -22.34 8.68
N LEU A 278 -4.93 -21.30 8.37
CA LEU A 278 -6.37 -21.38 8.24
C LEU A 278 -6.79 -22.27 7.06
N LEU A 279 -6.07 -22.14 5.94
CA LEU A 279 -6.31 -22.88 4.70
C LEU A 279 -4.99 -23.42 4.14
N GLY A 280 -5.05 -24.64 3.61
CA GLY A 280 -3.95 -25.23 2.83
C GLY A 280 -2.64 -25.47 3.59
N ARG A 281 -1.59 -25.79 2.82
CA ARG A 281 -0.23 -25.93 3.33
C ARG A 281 0.53 -24.61 3.10
N VAL A 282 1.36 -24.23 4.05
CA VAL A 282 2.26 -23.08 3.95
C VAL A 282 3.65 -23.59 3.58
N SER A 283 4.36 -22.88 2.71
CA SER A 283 5.72 -23.27 2.34
C SER A 283 6.70 -23.14 3.53
N PRO A 284 7.76 -23.96 3.58
CA PRO A 284 8.76 -23.87 4.64
C PRO A 284 9.40 -22.48 4.76
N ASP A 285 9.63 -21.80 3.65
CA ASP A 285 10.24 -20.47 3.64
C ASP A 285 9.36 -19.40 4.31
N LEU A 286 8.04 -19.51 4.15
CA LEU A 286 7.08 -18.60 4.80
C LEU A 286 6.94 -18.88 6.29
N LEU A 287 6.99 -20.16 6.69
CA LEU A 287 7.06 -20.53 8.10
C LEU A 287 8.34 -19.99 8.72
N ALA A 288 9.49 -20.17 8.06
CA ALA A 288 10.76 -19.62 8.53
C ALA A 288 10.75 -18.09 8.62
N ALA A 289 10.09 -17.38 7.69
CA ALA A 289 9.92 -15.94 7.77
C ALA A 289 9.08 -15.50 8.97
N ARG A 290 7.96 -16.20 9.23
CA ARG A 290 7.14 -15.99 10.43
C ARG A 290 7.94 -16.19 11.71
N GLU A 291 8.70 -17.29 11.80
CA GLU A 291 9.52 -17.58 12.99
C GLU A 291 10.60 -16.51 13.23
N ARG A 292 11.21 -15.97 12.16
CA ARG A 292 12.15 -14.84 12.30
C ARG A 292 11.48 -13.58 12.85
N ALA A 293 10.28 -13.25 12.35
CA ALA A 293 9.52 -12.11 12.84
C ALA A 293 9.10 -12.29 14.31
N ALA A 294 8.61 -13.48 14.66
CA ALA A 294 8.28 -13.83 16.04
C ALA A 294 9.51 -13.76 16.96
N GLY A 295 10.65 -14.29 16.51
CA GLY A 295 11.91 -14.22 17.25
C GLY A 295 12.38 -12.77 17.49
N ALA A 296 12.18 -11.87 16.53
CA ALA A 296 12.49 -10.45 16.71
C ALA A 296 11.59 -9.80 17.78
N LEU A 297 10.29 -10.11 17.81
CA LEU A 297 9.38 -9.66 18.86
C LEU A 297 9.78 -10.22 20.23
N ALA A 298 10.14 -11.50 20.30
CA ALA A 298 10.61 -12.13 21.54
C ALA A 298 11.90 -11.48 22.06
N ALA A 299 12.85 -11.20 21.17
CA ALA A 299 14.09 -10.49 21.51
C ALA A 299 13.83 -9.07 22.01
N ALA A 300 12.72 -8.44 21.61
CA ALA A 300 12.26 -7.15 22.10
C ALA A 300 11.44 -7.23 23.41
N GLY A 301 11.27 -8.42 23.98
CA GLY A 301 10.61 -8.62 25.28
C GLY A 301 9.20 -9.24 25.23
N ALA A 302 8.66 -9.49 24.03
CA ALA A 302 7.36 -10.13 23.88
C ALA A 302 7.40 -11.61 24.29
N THR A 303 6.27 -12.13 24.77
CA THR A 303 6.09 -13.55 25.04
C THR A 303 5.39 -14.21 23.87
N LEU A 304 6.04 -15.22 23.27
CA LEU A 304 5.44 -16.02 22.19
C LEU A 304 4.58 -17.14 22.76
N GLU A 305 3.35 -17.24 22.29
CA GLU A 305 2.40 -18.26 22.71
C GLU A 305 1.86 -19.00 21.48
N PRO A 306 2.29 -20.25 21.24
CA PRO A 306 1.68 -21.10 20.23
C PRO A 306 0.21 -21.36 20.57
N VAL A 307 -0.69 -21.19 19.59
CA VAL A 307 -2.12 -21.42 19.77
C VAL A 307 -2.71 -22.29 18.67
N GLU A 308 -3.58 -23.22 19.06
CA GLU A 308 -4.47 -23.91 18.13
C GLU A 308 -5.79 -23.14 18.00
N LEU A 309 -6.08 -22.64 16.80
CA LEU A 309 -7.36 -22.01 16.49
C LEU A 309 -8.41 -23.10 16.27
N GLY A 310 -9.16 -23.48 17.31
CA GLY A 310 -10.07 -24.64 17.32
C GLY A 310 -11.26 -24.61 16.34
N HIS A 311 -11.66 -23.44 15.85
CA HIS A 311 -12.85 -23.25 14.99
C HIS A 311 -12.53 -22.69 13.60
N ARG A 312 -11.50 -23.22 12.93
CA ARG A 312 -10.99 -22.69 11.65
C ARG A 312 -12.05 -22.52 10.55
N ALA A 313 -12.90 -23.53 10.37
CA ALA A 313 -13.95 -23.48 9.35
C ALA A 313 -15.02 -22.43 9.68
N ALA A 314 -15.37 -22.30 10.96
CA ALA A 314 -16.35 -21.32 11.43
C ALA A 314 -15.83 -19.87 11.44
N ILE A 315 -14.53 -19.62 11.22
CA ILE A 315 -13.99 -18.27 10.97
C ILE A 315 -14.22 -17.86 9.51
N LEU A 316 -14.22 -18.84 8.59
CA LEU A 316 -14.47 -18.60 7.17
C LEU A 316 -15.96 -18.34 6.92
N GLU A 317 -16.85 -18.99 7.67
CA GLU A 317 -18.31 -18.87 7.51
C GLU A 317 -18.82 -17.43 7.64
N PRO A 318 -18.48 -16.63 8.68
CA PRO A 318 -18.88 -15.22 8.77
C PRO A 318 -18.30 -14.36 7.64
N TYR A 319 -17.07 -14.63 7.22
CA TYR A 319 -16.45 -13.92 6.09
C TYR A 319 -17.21 -14.19 4.78
N LEU A 320 -17.51 -15.46 4.52
CA LEU A 320 -18.25 -15.88 3.34
C LEU A 320 -19.72 -15.44 3.41
N ALA A 321 -20.34 -15.47 4.58
CA ALA A 321 -21.70 -14.97 4.80
C ALA A 321 -21.76 -13.45 4.56
N ALA A 322 -20.77 -12.69 5.04
CA ALA A 322 -20.67 -11.26 4.77
C ALA A 322 -20.55 -10.96 3.26
N LEU A 323 -19.83 -11.79 2.51
CA LEU A 323 -19.74 -11.70 1.05
C LEU A 323 -21.00 -12.22 0.33
N SER A 324 -21.70 -13.20 0.90
CA SER A 324 -22.92 -13.79 0.35
C SER A 324 -24.15 -12.89 0.54
N ASP A 325 -24.23 -12.13 1.63
CA ASP A 325 -25.20 -11.05 1.80
C ASP A 325 -24.96 -9.92 0.77
N ALA A 326 -23.74 -9.83 0.24
CA ALA A 326 -23.39 -9.00 -0.91
C ALA A 326 -23.61 -9.68 -2.28
N GLY A 327 -24.19 -10.89 -2.29
CA GLY A 327 -24.56 -11.62 -3.51
C GLY A 327 -23.49 -12.55 -4.10
N VAL A 328 -22.40 -12.87 -3.37
CA VAL A 328 -21.32 -13.75 -3.84
C VAL A 328 -21.34 -15.11 -3.13
N THR A 329 -21.41 -16.20 -3.88
CA THR A 329 -21.47 -17.56 -3.31
C THR A 329 -20.08 -18.18 -3.09
N LEU A 330 -19.99 -19.13 -2.15
CA LEU A 330 -18.76 -19.89 -1.88
C LEU A 330 -18.22 -20.63 -3.12
N ALA A 331 -19.11 -21.07 -4.02
CA ALA A 331 -18.73 -21.73 -5.26
C ALA A 331 -18.03 -20.77 -6.24
N GLU A 332 -18.34 -19.47 -6.21
CA GLU A 332 -17.72 -18.44 -7.05
C GLU A 332 -16.37 -17.98 -6.48
N VAL A 333 -16.16 -18.09 -5.16
CA VAL A 333 -14.89 -17.75 -4.50
C VAL A 333 -13.86 -18.87 -4.60
N LEU A 334 -14.31 -20.13 -4.72
CA LEU A 334 -13.44 -21.32 -4.73
C LEU A 334 -13.22 -21.95 -6.12
N ALA A 335 -13.87 -21.44 -7.17
CA ALA A 335 -13.69 -21.87 -8.56
C ALA A 335 -12.58 -21.08 -9.28
#